data_AF-A0A317E5U9-F1
#
_entry.id   AF-A0A317E5U9-F1
#
_cell.length_a   1.000
_cell.length_b   1.000
_cell.length_c   1.000
_cell.angle_alpha   90.00
_cell.angle_beta   90.00
_cell.angle_gamma   90.00
#
_symmetry.space_group_name_H-M   'P 1'
#
loop_
_entity.id
_entity.type
_entity.pdbx_description
1 polymer ?
#
loop_
_entity_poly.entity_id
_entity_poly.type
_entity_poly.pdbx_seq_one_letter_code
_entity_poly.pdbx_strand_id
1 'polypeptide(L)'
;MAIAIAPFYNVQYAVGPGKPNVDTDVMLVQYMLFTICVSTGPCWMGSNPNPIGGSVLIGPTAGGKGGDGIYPVDGKFTSRTSDWIKAFQSVANQRSLGPLTVDGIVNRAPIGWGKPQAKKTGGWYTIQALNRCLQVMNGRTFRNFVEKATDAPAALRERLGFVDFSFYDGPGA
;
A
#
# COMPACT_ATOMS: atom_id res chain seq x y z
N MET A 1 15.00 26.22 -9.24
CA MET A 1 14.20 25.48 -8.24
C MET A 1 14.49 23.99 -8.41
N ALA A 2 14.96 23.30 -7.38
CA ALA A 2 15.08 21.85 -7.43
C ALA A 2 13.68 21.22 -7.35
N ILE A 3 13.32 20.39 -8.33
CA ILE A 3 12.08 19.61 -8.32
C ILE A 3 12.34 18.37 -7.48
N ALA A 4 11.74 18.31 -6.28
CA ALA A 4 11.82 17.11 -5.44
C ALA A 4 10.90 16.03 -6.01
N ILE A 5 11.49 14.97 -6.56
CA ILE A 5 10.75 13.82 -7.10
C ILE A 5 10.23 12.99 -5.92
N ALA A 6 8.94 12.68 -5.92
CA ALA A 6 8.35 11.84 -4.88
C ALA A 6 8.86 10.39 -5.04
N PRO A 7 9.30 9.73 -3.95
CA PRO A 7 9.74 8.33 -4.01
C PRO A 7 8.60 7.44 -4.50
N PHE A 8 8.93 6.29 -5.08
CA PHE A 8 7.95 5.27 -5.44
C PHE A 8 8.36 3.93 -4.84
N TYR A 9 7.59 3.47 -3.86
CA TYR A 9 7.88 2.22 -3.17
C TYR A 9 7.21 1.06 -3.92
N ASN A 10 7.99 0.07 -4.34
CA ASN A 10 7.50 -1.04 -5.14
C ASN A 10 7.80 -2.37 -4.46
N VAL A 11 7.03 -3.39 -4.81
CA VAL A 11 7.32 -4.78 -4.40
C VAL A 11 8.25 -5.43 -5.42
N GLN A 12 9.18 -6.26 -4.98
CA GLN A 12 10.07 -7.01 -5.88
C GLN A 12 9.34 -8.23 -6.45
N TYR A 13 8.60 -8.93 -5.59
CA TYR A 13 7.75 -10.05 -5.94
C TYR A 13 6.29 -9.74 -5.60
N ALA A 14 5.36 -10.36 -6.32
CA ALA A 14 3.94 -10.19 -6.02
C ALA A 14 3.61 -10.71 -4.61
N VAL A 15 2.73 -9.99 -3.92
CA VAL A 15 2.21 -10.34 -2.59
C VAL A 15 0.73 -10.70 -2.74
N GLY A 16 0.30 -11.86 -2.30
CA GLY A 16 -1.07 -12.33 -2.45
C GLY A 16 -1.22 -13.85 -2.40
N PRO A 17 -2.46 -14.37 -2.46
CA PRO A 17 -2.71 -15.80 -2.49
C PRO A 17 -1.98 -16.48 -3.66
N GLY A 18 -1.25 -17.56 -3.36
CA GLY A 18 -0.49 -18.31 -4.37
C GLY A 18 0.72 -17.57 -4.97
N LYS A 19 1.20 -16.50 -4.33
CA LYS A 19 2.39 -15.75 -4.74
C LYS A 19 3.59 -16.05 -3.83
N PRO A 20 4.83 -15.65 -4.22
CA PRO A 20 6.03 -15.91 -3.42
C PRO A 20 5.98 -15.31 -2.02
N ASN A 21 5.27 -14.18 -1.82
CA ASN A 21 5.07 -13.56 -0.51
C ASN A 21 6.37 -13.34 0.27
N VAL A 22 7.39 -12.78 -0.40
CA VAL A 22 8.66 -12.47 0.24
C VAL A 22 8.42 -11.53 1.43
N ASP A 23 8.95 -11.89 2.59
CA ASP A 23 8.66 -11.25 3.87
C ASP A 23 8.75 -9.72 3.82
N THR A 24 9.79 -9.18 3.17
CA THR A 24 9.99 -7.74 3.06
C THR A 24 8.96 -7.04 2.18
N ASP A 25 8.47 -7.70 1.12
CA ASP A 25 7.40 -7.15 0.26
C ASP A 25 6.06 -7.21 0.99
N VAL A 26 5.82 -8.27 1.76
CA VAL A 26 4.65 -8.40 2.63
C VAL A 26 4.67 -7.32 3.71
N MET A 27 5.82 -7.10 4.37
CA MET A 27 6.00 -6.03 5.36
C MET A 27 5.69 -4.66 4.76
N LEU A 28 6.19 -4.38 3.54
CA LEU A 28 5.91 -3.12 2.86
C LEU A 28 4.40 -2.93 2.68
N VAL A 29 3.70 -3.95 2.16
CA VAL A 29 2.26 -3.90 1.92
C VAL A 29 1.47 -3.75 3.23
N GLN A 30 1.80 -4.54 4.25
CA GLN A 30 1.19 -4.46 5.58
C GLN A 30 1.38 -3.07 6.19
N TYR A 31 2.59 -2.51 6.15
CA TYR A 31 2.90 -1.21 6.70
C TYR A 31 2.19 -0.08 5.93
N MET A 32 2.19 -0.12 4.60
CA MET A 32 1.42 0.84 3.79
C MET A 32 -0.07 0.81 4.16
N LEU A 33 -0.69 -0.37 4.18
CA LEU A 33 -2.09 -0.53 4.54
C LEU A 33 -2.35 -0.05 5.98
N PHE A 34 -1.46 -0.35 6.93
CA PHE A 34 -1.54 0.16 8.30
C PHE A 34 -1.54 1.69 8.34
N THR A 35 -0.56 2.34 7.70
CA THR A 35 -0.48 3.81 7.66
C THR A 35 -1.72 4.42 7.02
N ILE A 36 -2.21 3.83 5.91
CA ILE A 36 -3.44 4.28 5.24
C ILE A 36 -4.66 4.11 6.15
N CYS A 37 -4.78 3.02 6.89
CA CYS A 37 -5.98 2.73 7.66
C CYS A 37 -5.99 3.43 9.04
N VAL A 38 -4.82 3.54 9.68
CA VAL A 38 -4.69 4.01 11.06
C VAL A 38 -4.38 5.51 11.10
N SER A 39 -3.51 6.03 10.23
CA SER A 39 -3.06 7.43 10.34
C SER A 39 -4.09 8.45 9.83
N THR A 40 -5.07 8.06 9.00
CA THR A 40 -6.03 9.02 8.44
C THR A 40 -7.35 9.10 9.18
N GLY A 41 -7.63 8.19 10.12
CA GLY A 41 -8.98 8.04 10.63
C GLY A 41 -10.01 7.72 9.51
N PRO A 42 -11.32 7.80 9.79
CA PRO A 42 -12.37 7.30 8.89
C PRO A 42 -12.49 8.00 7.53
N CYS A 43 -11.77 9.08 7.25
CA CYS A 43 -12.06 9.94 6.09
C CYS A 43 -11.79 9.29 4.72
N TRP A 44 -10.86 8.33 4.61
CA TRP A 44 -10.55 7.66 3.34
C TRP A 44 -11.37 6.40 3.07
N MET A 45 -11.67 5.60 4.09
CA MET A 45 -12.56 4.43 3.98
C MET A 45 -14.06 4.76 4.17
N GLY A 46 -14.40 6.02 4.40
CA GLY A 46 -15.77 6.47 4.64
C GLY A 46 -16.19 6.30 6.09
N SER A 47 -17.45 6.63 6.41
CA SER A 47 -18.05 6.48 7.76
C SER A 47 -18.04 5.06 8.31
N ASN A 48 -17.59 4.08 7.52
CA ASN A 48 -17.31 2.72 7.97
C ASN A 48 -15.79 2.49 7.95
N PRO A 49 -15.05 2.81 9.03
CA PRO A 49 -13.60 2.60 9.10
C PRO A 49 -13.20 1.10 9.06
N ASN A 50 -14.17 0.19 8.92
CA ASN A 50 -13.94 -1.23 8.82
C ASN A 50 -14.67 -1.86 7.62
N PRO A 51 -14.00 -2.01 6.47
CA PRO A 51 -14.55 -2.75 5.33
C PRO A 51 -14.74 -4.25 5.60
N ILE A 52 -14.33 -4.76 6.78
CA ILE A 52 -14.44 -6.17 7.22
C ILE A 52 -15.47 -6.32 8.37
N GLY A 53 -16.26 -5.28 8.68
CA GLY A 53 -17.46 -5.41 9.53
C GLY A 53 -17.27 -5.39 11.05
N GLY A 54 -16.11 -5.00 11.58
CA GLY A 54 -15.88 -4.84 13.03
C GLY A 54 -15.79 -3.36 13.47
N SER A 55 -16.07 -3.04 14.73
CA SER A 55 -15.96 -1.66 15.23
C SER A 55 -14.49 -1.26 15.45
N VAL A 56 -14.10 -0.08 14.95
CA VAL A 56 -12.97 0.79 15.35
C VAL A 56 -11.58 0.15 15.50
N LEU A 57 -10.67 0.46 14.56
CA LEU A 57 -9.18 0.55 14.72
C LEU A 57 -8.42 -0.59 15.45
N ILE A 58 -9.09 -1.68 15.81
CA ILE A 58 -8.57 -2.85 16.52
C ILE A 58 -9.40 -4.06 16.05
N GLY A 59 -8.83 -4.85 15.14
CA GLY A 59 -9.25 -6.26 14.99
C GLY A 59 -10.51 -6.60 14.19
N PRO A 60 -10.67 -7.87 13.77
CA PRO A 60 -11.71 -8.28 12.84
C PRO A 60 -12.99 -8.64 13.59
N THR A 61 -14.16 -8.42 12.99
CA THR A 61 -15.32 -9.22 13.37
C THR A 61 -16.22 -9.44 12.16
N ALA A 62 -16.08 -10.59 11.53
CA ALA A 62 -17.20 -11.28 10.90
C ALA A 62 -17.33 -12.62 11.62
N GLY A 63 -18.11 -12.67 12.71
CA GLY A 63 -18.38 -13.91 13.45
C GLY A 63 -17.22 -14.53 14.25
N GLY A 64 -15.99 -14.01 14.16
CA GLY A 64 -14.87 -14.40 15.01
C GLY A 64 -14.62 -13.34 16.09
N LYS A 65 -14.43 -13.76 17.34
CA LYS A 65 -14.08 -12.92 18.50
C LYS A 65 -13.05 -11.83 18.11
N GLY A 66 -13.35 -10.57 18.41
CA GLY A 66 -12.60 -9.40 17.95
C GLY A 66 -11.12 -9.34 18.36
N GLY A 67 -10.31 -8.58 17.62
CA GLY A 67 -9.05 -8.04 18.17
C GLY A 67 -7.82 -7.83 17.28
N ASP A 68 -7.58 -8.58 16.21
CA ASP A 68 -6.19 -8.74 15.75
C ASP A 68 -5.60 -7.76 14.69
N GLY A 69 -5.88 -6.44 14.62
CA GLY A 69 -5.18 -5.45 13.73
C GLY A 69 -4.70 -5.81 12.27
N ILE A 70 -4.00 -4.93 11.56
CA ILE A 70 -3.04 -5.38 10.50
C ILE A 70 -1.63 -5.51 11.10
N TYR A 71 -1.58 -5.35 12.42
CA TYR A 71 -0.42 -5.35 13.26
C TYR A 71 -0.34 -6.69 14.01
N PRO A 72 0.85 -7.27 14.21
CA PRO A 72 2.16 -6.72 13.86
C PRO A 72 2.47 -6.73 12.36
N VAL A 73 3.28 -5.77 11.90
CA VAL A 73 3.93 -5.81 10.57
C VAL A 73 5.08 -6.80 10.67
N ASP A 74 4.78 -8.07 10.44
CA ASP A 74 5.70 -9.19 10.67
C ASP A 74 6.23 -9.83 9.37
N GLY A 75 5.73 -9.38 8.20
CA GLY A 75 6.11 -9.93 6.90
C GLY A 75 5.47 -11.27 6.59
N LYS A 76 4.58 -11.80 7.44
CA LYS A 76 3.92 -13.08 7.19
C LYS A 76 2.62 -12.84 6.43
N PHE A 77 2.54 -13.40 5.23
CA PHE A 77 1.30 -13.33 4.46
C PHE A 77 0.26 -14.25 5.07
N THR A 78 -0.88 -13.68 5.47
CA THR A 78 -2.02 -14.42 6.02
C THR A 78 -3.27 -14.21 5.15
N SER A 79 -4.30 -15.04 5.34
CA SER A 79 -5.63 -14.80 4.75
C SER A 79 -6.12 -13.39 5.04
N ARG A 80 -5.82 -12.87 6.21
CA ARG A 80 -6.18 -11.52 6.61
C ARG A 80 -5.45 -10.43 5.82
N THR A 81 -4.16 -10.59 5.54
CA THR A 81 -3.45 -9.65 4.66
C THR A 81 -4.13 -9.60 3.29
N SER A 82 -4.57 -10.74 2.76
CA SER A 82 -5.38 -10.79 1.54
C SER A 82 -6.70 -10.01 1.68
N ASP A 83 -7.41 -10.14 2.79
CA ASP A 83 -8.70 -9.48 3.00
C ASP A 83 -8.55 -7.96 3.06
N TRP A 84 -7.50 -7.47 3.74
CA TRP A 84 -7.16 -6.04 3.74
C TRP A 84 -6.79 -5.53 2.35
N ILE A 85 -6.04 -6.31 1.56
CA ILE A 85 -5.71 -5.93 0.18
C ILE A 85 -6.99 -5.84 -0.66
N LYS A 86 -7.90 -6.82 -0.56
CA LYS A 86 -9.19 -6.79 -1.28
C LYS A 86 -10.05 -5.60 -0.88
N ALA A 87 -10.14 -5.34 0.42
CA ALA A 87 -10.86 -4.19 0.95
C ALA A 87 -10.30 -2.87 0.37
N PHE A 88 -8.98 -2.72 0.38
CA PHE A 88 -8.32 -1.56 -0.22
C PHE A 88 -8.60 -1.46 -1.72
N GLN A 89 -8.45 -2.55 -2.48
CA GLN A 89 -8.71 -2.58 -3.93
C GLN A 89 -10.16 -2.14 -4.24
N SER A 90 -11.13 -2.61 -3.46
CA SER A 90 -12.54 -2.23 -3.58
C SER A 90 -12.77 -0.73 -3.32
N VAL A 91 -12.24 -0.20 -2.20
CA VAL A 91 -12.37 1.23 -1.86
C VAL A 91 -11.66 2.11 -2.89
N ALA A 92 -10.47 1.72 -3.34
CA ALA A 92 -9.71 2.44 -4.36
C ALA A 92 -10.49 2.53 -5.69
N ASN A 93 -11.18 1.46 -6.09
CA ASN A 93 -12.08 1.50 -7.25
C ASN A 93 -13.23 2.50 -7.07
N GLN A 94 -13.83 2.55 -5.88
CA GLN A 94 -14.91 3.52 -5.57
C GLN A 94 -14.41 4.98 -5.57
N ARG A 95 -13.12 5.21 -5.31
CA ARG A 95 -12.48 6.53 -5.25
C ARG A 95 -11.78 6.94 -6.55
N SER A 96 -12.06 6.24 -7.66
CA SER A 96 -11.46 6.50 -8.97
C SER A 96 -9.93 6.33 -9.03
N LEU A 97 -9.37 5.45 -8.17
CA LEU A 97 -7.97 5.01 -8.20
C LEU A 97 -7.80 3.67 -8.94
N GLY A 98 -8.81 3.27 -9.71
CA GLY A 98 -8.86 2.03 -10.49
C GLY A 98 -9.01 2.25 -12.00
N PRO A 99 -9.38 1.21 -12.76
CA PRO A 99 -9.82 -0.11 -12.29
C PRO A 99 -8.68 -0.98 -11.73
N LEU A 100 -8.85 -1.45 -10.49
CA LEU A 100 -8.04 -2.46 -9.82
C LEU A 100 -8.81 -3.79 -9.81
N THR A 101 -8.10 -4.90 -10.02
CA THR A 101 -8.65 -6.24 -9.76
C THR A 101 -8.76 -6.47 -8.26
N VAL A 102 -9.92 -6.92 -7.77
CA VAL A 102 -10.16 -7.21 -6.33
C VAL A 102 -9.85 -8.67 -6.02
N ASP A 103 -8.58 -9.04 -6.12
CA ASP A 103 -8.07 -10.42 -5.97
C ASP A 103 -7.27 -10.64 -4.68
N GLY A 104 -6.93 -9.58 -3.94
CA GLY A 104 -6.05 -9.68 -2.79
C GLY A 104 -4.57 -9.79 -3.16
N ILE A 105 -4.21 -9.44 -4.40
CA ILE A 105 -2.85 -9.53 -4.93
C ILE A 105 -2.30 -8.12 -5.23
N VAL A 106 -1.15 -7.81 -4.63
CA VAL A 106 -0.34 -6.64 -4.95
C VAL A 106 0.79 -7.07 -5.88
N ASN A 107 0.67 -6.70 -7.15
CA ASN A 107 1.69 -6.97 -8.16
C ASN A 107 2.74 -5.84 -8.20
N ARG A 108 3.96 -6.20 -8.60
CA ARG A 108 5.02 -5.25 -8.93
C ARG A 108 4.57 -4.36 -10.09
N ALA A 109 4.71 -3.04 -9.91
CA ALA A 109 4.50 -2.10 -11.00
C ALA A 109 5.75 -2.07 -11.91
N PRO A 110 5.61 -2.24 -13.24
CA PRO A 110 6.75 -2.20 -14.16
C PRO A 110 7.30 -0.78 -14.36
N ILE A 111 6.49 0.24 -14.05
CA ILE A 111 6.82 1.66 -14.16
C ILE A 111 6.42 2.33 -12.85
N GLY A 112 7.16 3.35 -12.42
CA GLY A 112 6.86 4.16 -11.25
C GLY A 112 5.59 5.02 -11.41
N TRP A 113 5.67 6.30 -11.06
CA TRP A 113 4.52 7.20 -11.10
C TRP A 113 3.94 7.38 -12.52
N GLY A 114 2.60 7.38 -12.61
CA GLY A 114 1.87 8.13 -13.64
C GLY A 114 1.82 7.56 -15.06
N LYS A 115 2.37 6.39 -15.37
CA LYS A 115 2.15 5.74 -16.67
C LYS A 115 1.11 4.62 -16.54
N PRO A 116 -0.18 4.87 -16.85
CA PRO A 116 -1.12 3.78 -17.11
C PRO A 116 -0.52 2.89 -18.21
N GLN A 117 -0.66 1.57 -18.10
CA GLN A 117 -0.14 0.67 -19.13
C GLN A 117 -0.78 1.02 -20.47
N ALA A 118 0.03 1.39 -21.46
CA ALA A 118 -0.45 1.79 -22.79
C ALA A 118 -1.33 0.73 -23.50
N LYS A 119 -1.31 -0.53 -23.04
CA LYS A 119 -2.08 -1.66 -23.61
C LYS A 119 -3.19 -2.20 -22.69
N LYS A 120 -3.33 -1.71 -21.46
CA LYS A 120 -4.51 -1.96 -20.62
C LYS A 120 -5.22 -0.65 -20.43
N THR A 121 -6.40 -0.52 -21.00
CA THR A 121 -7.32 0.59 -20.74
C THR A 121 -7.42 0.84 -19.22
N GLY A 122 -6.73 1.88 -18.73
CA GLY A 122 -6.95 2.50 -17.43
C GLY A 122 -6.46 1.80 -16.14
N GLY A 123 -5.92 0.58 -16.17
CA GLY A 123 -5.63 -0.15 -14.93
C GLY A 123 -4.40 0.35 -14.16
N TRP A 124 -4.61 0.96 -12.99
CA TRP A 124 -3.54 1.17 -12.00
C TRP A 124 -3.10 -0.17 -11.40
N TYR A 125 -1.84 -0.27 -10.98
CA TYR A 125 -1.42 -1.36 -10.10
C TYR A 125 -1.85 -1.05 -8.66
N THR A 126 -2.20 -2.07 -7.88
CA THR A 126 -2.54 -1.88 -6.46
C THR A 126 -1.44 -1.16 -5.70
N ILE A 127 -0.16 -1.46 -6.00
CA ILE A 127 0.98 -0.75 -5.39
C ILE A 127 1.04 0.74 -5.80
N GLN A 128 0.67 1.09 -7.04
CA GLN A 128 0.59 2.49 -7.46
C GLN A 128 -0.53 3.23 -6.72
N ALA A 129 -1.68 2.58 -6.55
CA ALA A 129 -2.79 3.14 -5.78
C ALA A 129 -2.39 3.34 -4.31
N LEU A 130 -1.69 2.38 -3.68
CA LEU A 130 -1.17 2.51 -2.31
C LEU A 130 -0.22 3.71 -2.17
N ASN A 131 0.75 3.85 -3.08
CA ASN A 131 1.68 4.98 -3.09
C ASN A 131 0.93 6.31 -3.24
N ARG A 132 -0.03 6.39 -4.18
CA ARG A 132 -0.81 7.62 -4.40
C ARG A 132 -1.65 7.99 -3.18
N CYS A 133 -2.30 7.02 -2.55
CA CYS A 133 -3.03 7.25 -1.31
C CYS A 133 -2.08 7.84 -0.26
N LEU A 134 -0.95 7.18 0.02
CA LEU A 134 0.01 7.66 1.02
C LEU A 134 0.55 9.06 0.69
N GLN A 135 0.84 9.33 -0.58
CA GLN A 135 1.32 10.63 -1.04
C GLN A 135 0.28 11.74 -0.81
N VAL A 136 -0.99 11.49 -1.15
CA VAL A 136 -2.08 12.48 -0.99
C VAL A 136 -2.43 12.68 0.48
N MET A 137 -2.42 11.61 1.28
CA MET A 137 -2.82 11.65 2.68
C MET A 137 -1.75 12.25 3.59
N ASN A 138 -0.51 11.84 3.39
CA ASN A 138 0.59 12.24 4.25
C ASN A 138 1.88 12.39 3.45
N GLY A 139 1.89 13.35 2.53
CA GLY A 139 3.05 13.63 1.67
C GLY A 139 4.34 13.96 2.43
N ARG A 140 4.26 14.32 3.73
CA ARG A 140 5.44 14.49 4.59
C ARG A 140 5.95 13.14 5.11
N THR A 141 5.09 12.26 5.64
CA THR A 141 5.49 10.90 6.05
C THR A 141 5.88 10.06 4.85
N PHE A 142 5.19 10.18 3.72
CA PHE A 142 5.52 9.47 2.49
C PHE A 142 6.93 9.80 1.95
N ARG A 143 7.31 11.09 2.00
CA ARG A 143 8.66 11.53 1.63
C ARG A 143 9.73 11.08 2.62
N ASN A 144 9.39 11.02 3.90
CA ASN A 144 10.30 10.59 4.97
C ASN A 144 10.03 9.14 5.40
N PHE A 145 9.44 8.31 4.55
CA PHE A 145 8.98 6.96 4.94
C PHE A 145 10.15 6.09 5.37
N VAL A 146 11.34 6.35 4.80
CA VAL A 146 12.59 5.67 5.13
C VAL A 146 13.21 6.23 6.42
N GLU A 147 13.22 7.55 6.58
CA GLU A 147 13.93 8.23 7.67
C GLU A 147 13.13 8.31 8.98
N LYS A 148 11.80 8.41 8.90
CA LYS A 148 10.93 8.70 10.04
C LYS A 148 10.02 7.56 10.46
N ALA A 149 10.04 6.44 9.74
CA ALA A 149 9.31 5.24 10.17
C ALA A 149 10.07 4.54 11.31
N THR A 150 10.18 5.18 12.47
CA THR A 150 10.72 4.55 13.69
C THR A 150 9.88 3.34 14.12
N ASP A 151 8.64 3.26 13.66
CA ASP A 151 7.70 2.17 13.83
C ASP A 151 7.80 1.08 12.74
N ALA A 152 8.56 1.31 11.65
CA ALA A 152 8.79 0.28 10.65
C ALA A 152 9.81 -0.76 11.13
N PRO A 153 9.58 -2.06 10.85
CA PRO A 153 10.54 -3.12 11.13
C PRO A 153 11.92 -2.81 10.55
N ALA A 154 12.99 -3.16 11.26
CA ALA A 154 14.38 -2.88 10.84
C ALA A 154 14.69 -3.43 9.43
N ALA A 155 14.21 -4.64 9.12
CA ALA A 155 14.37 -5.26 7.81
C ALA A 155 13.72 -4.43 6.67
N LEU A 156 12.60 -3.76 6.95
CA LEU A 156 11.95 -2.89 5.97
C LEU A 156 12.75 -1.61 5.79
N ARG A 157 13.27 -1.01 6.87
CA ARG A 157 14.12 0.19 6.80
C ARG A 157 15.41 -0.05 6.04
N GLU A 158 16.08 -1.16 6.29
CA GLU A 158 17.31 -1.54 5.57
C GLU A 158 17.04 -1.66 4.07
N ARG A 159 15.96 -2.34 3.68
CA ARG A 159 15.58 -2.48 2.28
C ARG A 159 15.20 -1.15 1.62
N LEU A 160 14.49 -0.28 2.34
CA LEU A 160 14.03 1.00 1.83
C LEU A 160 15.12 2.08 1.81
N GLY A 161 16.20 1.91 2.60
CA GLY A 161 17.39 2.76 2.57
C GLY A 161 18.10 2.77 1.22
N PHE A 162 17.86 1.76 0.38
CA PHE A 162 18.42 1.62 -0.97
C PHE A 162 17.44 2.01 -2.09
N VAL A 163 16.31 2.66 -1.79
CA VAL A 163 15.35 3.03 -2.85
C VAL A 163 16.01 4.01 -3.82
N ASP A 164 16.23 3.51 -5.03
CA ASP A 164 16.84 4.23 -6.12
C ASP A 164 15.93 5.37 -6.61
N PHE A 165 16.39 6.60 -6.49
CA PHE A 165 15.66 7.79 -6.94
C PHE A 165 15.75 7.98 -8.47
N SER A 166 16.49 7.14 -9.20
CA SER A 166 16.81 7.35 -10.61
C SER A 166 15.82 6.70 -11.59
N PHE A 167 14.56 7.13 -11.66
CA PHE A 167 13.68 6.74 -12.79
C PHE A 167 12.67 7.83 -13.20
N TYR A 168 13.13 9.08 -13.26
CA TYR A 168 12.42 10.11 -14.03
C TYR A 168 13.38 10.83 -14.97
N ASP A 169 13.67 10.18 -16.10
CA ASP A 169 14.12 10.91 -17.29
C ASP A 169 12.86 11.55 -17.89
N GLY A 170 12.60 12.81 -17.52
CA GLY A 170 11.48 13.56 -18.07
C GLY A 170 11.65 13.72 -19.59
N PRO A 171 10.57 13.77 -20.37
CA PRO A 171 10.69 14.27 -21.74
C PRO A 171 11.29 15.68 -21.66
N GLY A 172 12.35 15.91 -22.43
CA GLY A 172 13.05 17.19 -22.50
C GLY A 172 12.11 18.39 -22.61
N ALA A 173 12.54 19.47 -21.97
CA ALA A 173 11.94 20.79 -21.99
C ALA A 173 11.56 21.28 -23.40
#